data_AF-A0A9R0VZ66-F1
#
_entry.id   AF-A0A9R0VZ66-F1
#
_cell.length_a   1.000
_cell.length_b   1.000
_cell.length_c   1.000
_cell.angle_alpha   90.00
_cell.angle_beta   90.00
_cell.angle_gamma   90.00
#
_symmetry.space_group_name_H-M   'P 1'
#
loop_
_entity.id
_entity.type
_entity.pdbx_description
1 polymer ?
#
loop_
_entity_poly.entity_id
_entity_poly.type
_entity_poly.pdbx_seq_one_letter_code
_entity_poly.pdbx_strand_id
1 'polypeptide(L)'
;MDAAEASARWCVVTGGRGFAARHLVLMLLRSGEWRVRVADLAQVISLDRDEEQGILGAAIREGQAVYASADLRDKAQLAKAFEGAEVVFHMAAPDSSINNFHLHYSVNVEGTKNVIDACIYCKVKRLIYTSSPSVVFDGVHGIFNADESMPYPDKFNDSYSETKADAEKLVMRANGRYGLLTCCIRPSSIFGPGDKLLVPSLVAAARAGKSKYIIGDGNNYYDFTYVENVAYGHVCADKTLSSEDGANRAAGKAYFVTNVEPIKFWEFMSLILDGLGYQRPSIKIPVSVMMPLAHVVEWTYKSFCKYGMKVPQLTPSRIRLLSCNRTFSCSRAKDQLGYEPIVSLKVAEENNRVVFPYASSESKEYIKDFDFAWEWKCCKNASLGRYEANNDSATTIGRYLLPVIHMWLHHYHSNGKNFLTNSTVLVHSWHAPCKCVWPQD
;
A
#
# COMPACT_ATOMS: atom_id res chain seq x y z
N MET A 1 -0.91 -50.48 -7.60
CA MET A 1 -2.18 -49.75 -7.60
C MET A 1 -1.86 -48.39 -7.08
N ASP A 2 -1.60 -47.50 -8.03
CA ASP A 2 -1.11 -46.16 -7.81
C ASP A 2 -2.06 -45.39 -6.90
N ALA A 3 -1.49 -44.64 -5.97
CA ALA A 3 -2.20 -43.60 -5.24
C ALA A 3 -2.86 -42.71 -6.29
N ALA A 4 -4.16 -42.93 -6.46
CA ALA A 4 -4.99 -42.32 -7.47
C ALA A 4 -4.66 -40.82 -7.55
N GLU A 5 -4.34 -40.40 -8.76
CA GLU A 5 -4.28 -39.03 -9.25
C GLU A 5 -5.42 -38.23 -8.59
N ALA A 6 -5.15 -37.60 -7.45
CA ALA A 6 -6.14 -36.78 -6.78
C ALA A 6 -6.50 -35.68 -7.79
N SER A 7 -7.77 -35.67 -8.24
CA SER A 7 -8.21 -34.75 -9.28
C SER A 7 -7.72 -33.35 -8.95
N ALA A 8 -6.91 -32.77 -9.83
CA ALA A 8 -6.23 -31.53 -9.53
C ALA A 8 -7.23 -30.44 -9.10
N ARG A 9 -7.08 -29.92 -7.87
CA ARG A 9 -8.01 -28.95 -7.30
C ARG A 9 -7.70 -27.58 -7.87
N TRP A 10 -8.72 -26.88 -8.38
CA TRP A 10 -8.56 -25.54 -8.92
C TRP A 10 -8.91 -24.49 -7.88
N CYS A 11 -8.06 -23.48 -7.73
CA CYS A 11 -8.38 -22.24 -7.03
C CYS A 11 -8.29 -21.04 -7.98
N VAL A 12 -8.97 -19.96 -7.62
CA VAL A 12 -8.88 -18.69 -8.35
C VAL A 12 -8.36 -17.62 -7.42
N VAL A 13 -7.41 -16.81 -7.89
CA VAL A 13 -6.94 -15.61 -7.19
C VAL A 13 -7.32 -14.40 -8.03
N THR A 14 -8.32 -13.63 -7.61
CA THR A 14 -8.68 -12.36 -8.28
C THR A 14 -7.68 -11.28 -7.91
N GLY A 15 -7.27 -10.45 -8.87
CA GLY A 15 -6.17 -9.52 -8.67
C GLY A 15 -4.85 -10.26 -8.49
N GLY A 16 -4.72 -11.46 -9.07
CA GLY A 16 -3.62 -12.39 -8.85
C GLY A 16 -2.23 -11.87 -9.25
N ARG A 17 -2.15 -10.76 -9.98
CA ARG A 17 -0.91 -10.05 -10.33
C ARG A 17 -0.64 -8.84 -9.43
N GLY A 18 -1.55 -8.55 -8.49
CA GLY A 18 -1.38 -7.58 -7.42
C GLY A 18 -0.20 -7.91 -6.51
N PHE A 19 0.23 -6.92 -5.72
CA PHE A 19 1.41 -7.04 -4.85
C PHE A 19 1.30 -8.21 -3.86
N ALA A 20 0.27 -8.27 -3.01
CA ALA A 20 0.12 -9.38 -2.06
C ALA A 20 -0.30 -10.69 -2.74
N ALA A 21 -1.15 -10.60 -3.76
CA ALA A 21 -1.75 -11.76 -4.40
C ALA A 21 -0.74 -12.64 -5.14
N ARG A 22 0.31 -12.08 -5.74
CA ARG A 22 1.36 -12.88 -6.40
C ARG A 22 2.08 -13.81 -5.42
N HIS A 23 2.28 -13.37 -4.17
CA HIS A 23 2.90 -14.20 -3.13
C HIS A 23 1.98 -15.35 -2.74
N LEU A 24 0.66 -15.11 -2.69
CA LEU A 24 -0.32 -16.18 -2.51
C LEU A 24 -0.31 -17.16 -3.69
N VAL A 25 -0.30 -16.67 -4.94
CA VAL A 25 -0.21 -17.53 -6.14
C VAL A 25 1.02 -18.43 -6.07
N LEU A 26 2.20 -17.87 -5.75
CA LEU A 26 3.43 -18.65 -5.61
C LEU A 26 3.35 -19.66 -4.47
N MET A 27 2.77 -19.29 -3.33
CA MET A 27 2.60 -20.18 -2.18
C MET A 27 1.65 -21.36 -2.51
N LEU A 28 0.55 -21.08 -3.22
CA LEU A 28 -0.39 -22.11 -3.66
C LEU A 28 0.26 -23.07 -4.67
N LEU A 29 1.01 -22.55 -5.66
CA LEU A 29 1.74 -23.39 -6.63
C LEU A 29 2.82 -24.25 -5.94
N ARG A 30 3.59 -23.67 -5.02
CA ARG A 30 4.63 -24.40 -4.25
C ARG A 30 4.06 -25.53 -3.41
N SER A 31 2.81 -25.43 -2.97
CA SER A 31 2.18 -26.51 -2.19
C SER A 31 1.99 -27.79 -2.99
N GLY A 32 1.88 -27.70 -4.33
CA GLY A 32 1.51 -28.81 -5.20
C GLY A 32 0.06 -29.28 -5.06
N GLU A 33 -0.70 -28.75 -4.10
CA GLU A 33 -2.10 -29.12 -3.84
C GLU A 33 -3.07 -28.47 -4.85
N TRP A 34 -2.66 -27.35 -5.46
CA TRP A 34 -3.53 -26.48 -6.25
C TRP A 34 -3.02 -26.29 -7.68
N ARG A 35 -3.96 -26.34 -8.63
CA ARG A 35 -3.85 -25.60 -9.88
C ARG A 35 -4.44 -24.21 -9.70
N VAL A 36 -3.74 -23.19 -10.18
CA VAL A 36 -4.07 -21.80 -9.88
C VAL A 36 -4.55 -21.07 -11.11
N ARG A 37 -5.78 -20.54 -11.05
CA ARG A 37 -6.25 -19.58 -12.04
C ARG A 37 -5.97 -18.16 -11.55
N VAL A 38 -5.08 -17.48 -12.25
CA VAL A 38 -4.71 -16.09 -11.98
C VAL A 38 -5.71 -15.19 -12.72
N ALA A 39 -6.69 -14.66 -12.00
CA ALA A 39 -7.71 -13.79 -12.56
C ALA A 39 -7.33 -12.32 -12.34
N ASP A 40 -7.16 -11.54 -13.39
CA ASP A 40 -6.74 -10.13 -13.28
C ASP A 40 -7.31 -9.27 -14.42
N LEU A 41 -7.27 -7.94 -14.27
CA LEU A 41 -7.93 -7.00 -15.18
C LEU A 41 -7.29 -6.94 -16.58
N ALA A 42 -5.98 -7.17 -16.69
CA ALA A 42 -5.30 -7.08 -17.97
C ALA A 42 -5.83 -8.14 -18.96
N GLN A 43 -5.74 -7.84 -20.26
CA GLN A 43 -6.22 -8.78 -21.28
C GLN A 43 -5.31 -10.01 -21.39
N VAL A 44 -4.01 -9.81 -21.17
CA VAL A 44 -2.97 -10.83 -21.26
C VAL A 44 -2.05 -10.67 -20.06
N ILE A 45 -1.56 -11.80 -19.55
CA ILE A 45 -0.56 -11.79 -18.49
C ILE A 45 0.77 -11.24 -19.02
N SER A 46 1.32 -10.28 -18.31
CA SER A 46 2.71 -9.85 -18.50
C SER A 46 3.53 -10.37 -17.32
N LEU A 47 4.57 -11.12 -17.66
CA LEU A 47 5.58 -11.64 -16.74
C LEU A 47 6.89 -10.94 -17.06
N ASP A 48 7.66 -10.59 -16.04
CA ASP A 48 9.05 -10.21 -16.25
C ASP A 48 9.92 -11.46 -16.50
N ARG A 49 11.17 -11.26 -16.93
CA ARG A 49 12.08 -12.38 -17.27
C ARG A 49 12.28 -13.36 -16.12
N ASP A 50 12.33 -12.86 -14.88
CA ASP A 50 12.54 -13.68 -13.69
C ASP A 50 11.28 -14.50 -13.38
N GLU A 51 10.09 -13.94 -13.57
CA GLU A 51 8.80 -14.63 -13.43
C GLU A 51 8.57 -15.67 -14.54
N GLU A 52 8.98 -15.38 -15.77
CA GLU A 52 8.92 -16.32 -16.91
C GLU A 52 9.77 -17.58 -16.66
N GLN A 53 10.96 -17.39 -16.09
CA GLN A 53 11.87 -18.49 -15.73
C GLN A 53 11.53 -19.11 -14.37
N GLY A 54 10.79 -18.39 -13.54
CA GLY A 54 10.39 -18.81 -12.20
C GLY A 54 9.19 -19.76 -12.17
N ILE A 55 8.67 -19.93 -10.96
CA ILE A 55 7.61 -20.91 -10.64
C ILE A 55 6.32 -20.64 -11.42
N LEU A 56 5.91 -19.38 -11.54
CA LEU A 56 4.68 -19.03 -12.25
C LEU A 56 4.80 -19.32 -13.75
N GLY A 57 5.91 -18.94 -14.38
CA GLY A 57 6.16 -19.23 -15.79
C GLY A 57 6.23 -20.73 -16.08
N ALA A 58 6.89 -21.51 -15.22
CA ALA A 58 6.90 -22.97 -15.29
C ALA A 58 5.48 -23.57 -15.16
N ALA A 59 4.73 -23.15 -14.13
CA ALA A 59 3.37 -23.61 -13.90
C ALA A 59 2.42 -23.30 -15.08
N ILE A 60 2.59 -22.16 -15.75
CA ILE A 60 1.81 -21.82 -16.95
C ILE A 60 2.15 -22.76 -18.10
N ARG A 61 3.43 -23.02 -18.37
CA ARG A 61 3.86 -23.96 -19.43
C ARG A 61 3.37 -25.38 -19.18
N GLU A 62 3.33 -25.79 -17.91
CA GLU A 62 2.91 -27.12 -17.49
C GLU A 62 1.39 -27.26 -17.29
N GLY A 63 0.62 -26.19 -17.49
CA GLY A 63 -0.84 -26.19 -17.32
C GLY A 63 -1.30 -26.33 -15.86
N GLN A 64 -0.42 -26.04 -14.90
CA GLN A 64 -0.71 -25.94 -13.47
C GLN A 64 -1.22 -24.54 -13.08
N ALA A 65 -0.90 -23.52 -13.88
CA ALA A 65 -1.46 -22.18 -13.75
C ALA A 65 -2.09 -21.73 -15.07
N VAL A 66 -3.20 -21.01 -15.00
CA VAL A 66 -3.86 -20.42 -16.17
C VAL A 66 -4.21 -18.97 -15.88
N TYR A 67 -3.95 -18.09 -16.84
CA TYR A 67 -4.39 -16.70 -16.75
C TYR A 67 -5.83 -16.55 -17.26
N ALA A 68 -6.63 -15.78 -16.52
CA ALA A 68 -7.97 -15.37 -16.94
C ALA A 68 -8.08 -13.85 -16.85
N SER A 69 -8.36 -13.19 -17.98
CA SER A 69 -8.77 -11.79 -17.94
C SER A 69 -10.15 -11.70 -17.31
N ALA A 70 -10.26 -10.93 -16.23
CA ALA A 70 -11.48 -10.80 -15.45
C ALA A 70 -11.58 -9.40 -14.82
N ASP A 71 -12.48 -8.58 -15.35
CA ASP A 71 -13.00 -7.41 -14.66
C ASP A 71 -14.07 -7.84 -13.64
N LEU A 72 -13.93 -7.42 -12.38
CA LEU A 72 -14.94 -7.73 -11.35
C LEU A 72 -16.33 -7.18 -11.68
N ARG A 73 -16.40 -6.17 -12.54
CA ARG A 73 -17.65 -5.55 -12.99
C ARG A 73 -18.33 -6.36 -14.09
N ASP A 74 -17.63 -7.31 -14.71
CA ASP A 74 -18.14 -8.19 -15.76
C ASP A 74 -18.47 -9.58 -15.20
N LYS A 75 -19.77 -9.85 -15.04
CA LYS A 75 -20.27 -11.11 -14.50
C LYS A 75 -19.93 -12.32 -15.38
N ALA A 76 -19.89 -12.16 -16.70
CA ALA A 76 -19.61 -13.26 -17.62
C ALA A 76 -18.15 -13.69 -17.54
N GLN A 77 -17.24 -12.71 -17.45
CA GLN A 77 -15.82 -12.98 -17.23
C GLN A 77 -15.58 -13.69 -15.89
N LEU A 78 -16.24 -13.25 -14.81
CA LEU A 78 -16.15 -13.90 -13.51
C LEU A 78 -16.69 -15.34 -13.52
N ALA A 79 -17.85 -15.58 -14.12
CA ALA A 79 -18.41 -16.92 -14.22
C ALA A 79 -17.47 -17.88 -14.96
N LYS A 80 -16.88 -17.43 -16.08
CA LYS A 80 -15.88 -18.21 -16.82
C LYS A 80 -14.61 -18.43 -15.99
N ALA A 81 -14.14 -17.40 -15.29
CA ALA A 81 -12.95 -17.52 -14.44
C ALA A 81 -13.19 -18.44 -13.24
N PHE A 82 -14.42 -18.58 -12.73
CA PHE A 82 -14.68 -19.37 -11.51
C PHE A 82 -15.13 -20.80 -11.80
N GLU A 83 -15.31 -21.16 -13.07
CA GLU A 83 -15.71 -22.51 -13.47
C GLU A 83 -14.74 -23.59 -12.95
N GLY A 84 -15.30 -24.59 -12.29
CA GLY A 84 -14.57 -25.71 -11.69
C GLY A 84 -13.71 -25.36 -10.47
N ALA A 85 -13.74 -24.12 -10.00
CA ALA A 85 -12.94 -23.69 -8.85
C ALA A 85 -13.55 -24.17 -7.53
N GLU A 86 -12.71 -24.68 -6.63
CA GLU A 86 -13.15 -25.06 -5.30
C GLU A 86 -13.13 -23.87 -4.32
N VAL A 87 -12.14 -22.99 -4.47
CA VAL A 87 -11.94 -21.80 -3.63
C VAL A 87 -11.60 -20.59 -4.48
N VAL A 88 -12.13 -19.43 -4.08
CA VAL A 88 -11.79 -18.12 -4.64
C VAL A 88 -11.14 -17.28 -3.54
N PHE A 89 -9.90 -16.84 -3.81
CA PHE A 89 -9.19 -15.82 -3.04
C PHE A 89 -9.43 -14.46 -3.68
N HIS A 90 -10.33 -13.69 -3.09
CA HIS A 90 -10.73 -12.38 -3.59
C HIS A 90 -9.82 -11.28 -3.04
N MET A 91 -8.73 -10.99 -3.77
CA MET A 91 -7.72 -9.99 -3.40
C MET A 91 -7.72 -8.74 -4.30
N ALA A 92 -8.60 -8.68 -5.29
CA ALA A 92 -8.67 -7.55 -6.24
C ALA A 92 -9.28 -6.31 -5.57
N ALA A 93 -8.59 -5.19 -5.68
CA ALA A 93 -9.07 -3.85 -5.29
C ALA A 93 -8.31 -2.78 -6.08
N PRO A 94 -8.90 -1.60 -6.32
CA PRO A 94 -8.16 -0.45 -6.82
C PRO A 94 -7.11 0.00 -5.81
N ASP A 95 -6.09 0.73 -6.28
CA ASP A 95 -5.11 1.37 -5.41
C ASP A 95 -5.80 2.32 -4.42
N SER A 96 -5.59 2.08 -3.13
CA SER A 96 -6.15 2.86 -2.01
C SER A 96 -5.80 4.35 -2.07
N SER A 97 -4.71 4.74 -2.74
CA SER A 97 -4.27 6.12 -2.90
C SER A 97 -5.07 6.92 -3.94
N ILE A 98 -5.83 6.23 -4.80
CA ILE A 98 -6.68 6.87 -5.81
C ILE A 98 -7.89 7.50 -5.13
N ASN A 99 -8.02 8.82 -5.22
CA ASN A 99 -9.15 9.58 -4.67
C ASN A 99 -10.36 9.55 -5.62
N ASN A 100 -10.98 8.39 -5.80
CA ASN A 100 -12.17 8.20 -6.64
C ASN A 100 -13.16 7.24 -5.98
N PHE A 101 -14.18 7.80 -5.31
CA PHE A 101 -15.21 7.00 -4.65
C PHE A 101 -15.96 6.08 -5.63
N HIS A 102 -16.35 6.56 -6.80
CA HIS A 102 -17.09 5.75 -7.78
C HIS A 102 -16.29 4.54 -8.26
N LEU A 103 -14.98 4.72 -8.49
CA LEU A 103 -14.10 3.60 -8.82
C LEU A 103 -14.05 2.59 -7.68
N HIS A 104 -13.77 3.04 -6.45
CA HIS A 104 -13.74 2.17 -5.27
C HIS A 104 -15.06 1.45 -5.05
N TYR A 105 -16.20 2.14 -5.18
CA TYR A 105 -17.52 1.55 -5.01
C TYR A 105 -17.82 0.50 -6.09
N SER A 106 -17.62 0.84 -7.37
CA SER A 106 -17.89 -0.07 -8.49
C SER A 106 -17.04 -1.35 -8.45
N VAL A 107 -15.81 -1.27 -7.95
CA VAL A 107 -14.91 -2.43 -7.88
C VAL A 107 -15.03 -3.16 -6.55
N ASN A 108 -14.91 -2.47 -5.42
CA ASN A 108 -14.92 -3.10 -4.10
C ASN A 108 -16.34 -3.52 -3.68
N VAL A 109 -17.40 -2.77 -4.00
CA VAL A 109 -18.76 -3.11 -3.53
C VAL A 109 -19.51 -3.90 -4.58
N GLU A 110 -19.71 -3.31 -5.77
CA GLU A 110 -20.44 -3.98 -6.86
C GLU A 110 -19.65 -5.17 -7.41
N GLY A 111 -18.35 -5.02 -7.60
CA GLY A 111 -17.48 -6.11 -8.01
C GLY A 111 -17.45 -7.27 -7.01
N THR A 112 -17.38 -7.01 -5.70
CA THR A 112 -17.47 -8.09 -4.70
C THR A 112 -18.85 -8.76 -4.70
N LYS A 113 -19.95 -8.01 -4.92
CA LYS A 113 -21.27 -8.63 -5.12
C LYS A 113 -21.27 -9.59 -6.32
N ASN A 114 -20.67 -9.19 -7.44
CA ASN A 114 -20.56 -10.05 -8.61
C ASN A 114 -19.68 -11.28 -8.34
N VAL A 115 -18.60 -11.14 -7.57
CA VAL A 115 -17.76 -12.27 -7.13
C VAL A 115 -18.57 -13.26 -6.30
N ILE A 116 -19.37 -12.78 -5.34
CA ILE A 116 -20.26 -13.64 -4.53
C ILE A 116 -21.27 -14.36 -5.43
N ASP A 117 -21.93 -13.64 -6.34
CA ASP A 117 -22.90 -14.22 -7.28
C ASP A 117 -22.25 -15.29 -8.16
N ALA A 118 -21.04 -15.04 -8.67
CA ALA A 118 -20.27 -15.99 -9.48
C ALA A 118 -19.83 -17.22 -8.66
N CYS A 119 -19.39 -17.03 -7.41
CA CYS A 119 -19.07 -18.15 -6.52
C CYS A 119 -20.28 -19.07 -6.32
N ILE A 120 -21.46 -18.50 -6.05
CA ILE A 120 -22.70 -19.26 -5.88
C ILE A 120 -23.07 -19.98 -7.19
N TYR A 121 -23.03 -19.27 -8.32
CA TYR A 121 -23.37 -19.82 -9.63
C TYR A 121 -22.47 -21.01 -10.02
N CYS A 122 -21.16 -20.85 -9.82
CA CYS A 122 -20.15 -21.88 -10.13
C CYS A 122 -20.00 -22.95 -9.03
N LYS A 123 -20.80 -22.89 -7.96
CA LYS A 123 -20.73 -23.81 -6.80
C LYS A 123 -19.35 -23.86 -6.13
N VAL A 124 -18.68 -22.72 -6.08
CA VAL A 124 -17.45 -22.53 -5.30
C VAL A 124 -17.76 -22.81 -3.83
N LYS A 125 -16.91 -23.59 -3.16
CA LYS A 125 -17.14 -23.99 -1.77
C LYS A 125 -16.73 -22.90 -0.79
N ARG A 126 -15.66 -22.16 -1.08
CA ARG A 126 -15.05 -21.20 -0.16
C ARG A 126 -14.69 -19.88 -0.86
N LEU A 127 -15.02 -18.76 -0.22
CA LEU A 127 -14.63 -17.41 -0.63
C LEU A 127 -13.83 -16.74 0.47
N ILE A 128 -12.55 -16.46 0.21
CA ILE A 128 -11.65 -15.82 1.16
C ILE A 128 -11.34 -14.43 0.65
N TYR A 129 -11.76 -13.41 1.38
CA TYR A 129 -11.70 -12.02 0.97
C TYR A 129 -10.59 -11.27 1.71
N THR A 130 -9.71 -10.58 0.97
CA THR A 130 -8.77 -9.64 1.57
C THR A 130 -9.49 -8.33 1.89
N SER A 131 -9.82 -8.12 3.14
CA SER A 131 -10.31 -6.86 3.69
C SER A 131 -9.14 -5.95 4.10
N SER A 132 -9.34 -5.06 5.07
CA SER A 132 -8.32 -4.15 5.59
C SER A 132 -8.59 -3.83 7.06
N PRO A 133 -7.57 -3.58 7.89
CA PRO A 133 -7.80 -3.05 9.23
C PRO A 133 -8.37 -1.64 9.25
N SER A 134 -8.36 -0.92 8.12
CA SER A 134 -8.97 0.42 8.05
C SER A 134 -10.50 0.39 8.11
N VAL A 135 -11.14 -0.78 7.96
CA VAL A 135 -12.60 -0.93 8.05
C VAL A 135 -13.15 -0.66 9.46
N VAL A 136 -12.29 -0.63 10.48
CA VAL A 136 -12.66 -0.26 11.86
C VAL A 136 -12.08 1.10 12.28
N PHE A 137 -11.44 1.82 11.36
CA PHE A 137 -10.77 3.09 11.66
C PHE A 137 -11.64 4.28 11.23
N ASP A 138 -12.02 5.10 12.20
CA ASP A 138 -12.85 6.29 11.99
C ASP A 138 -12.08 7.50 11.43
N GLY A 139 -10.77 7.35 11.25
CA GLY A 139 -9.92 8.45 10.79
C GLY A 139 -9.64 9.50 11.86
N VAL A 140 -10.08 9.29 13.11
CA VAL A 140 -10.04 10.28 14.19
C VAL A 140 -9.25 9.76 15.38
N HIS A 141 -9.58 8.58 15.89
CA HIS A 141 -9.04 8.05 17.14
C HIS A 141 -8.00 6.96 16.88
N GLY A 142 -6.93 6.97 17.67
CA GLY A 142 -5.94 5.88 17.64
C GLY A 142 -6.54 4.56 18.08
N ILE A 143 -6.06 3.48 17.47
CA ILE A 143 -6.47 2.11 17.76
C ILE A 143 -5.33 1.42 18.51
N PHE A 144 -5.67 0.81 19.65
CA PHE A 144 -4.72 0.17 20.56
C PHE A 144 -5.14 -1.29 20.79
N ASN A 145 -4.38 -2.22 20.21
CA ASN A 145 -4.57 -3.66 20.34
C ASN A 145 -6.04 -4.11 20.11
N ALA A 146 -6.70 -3.54 19.09
CA ALA A 146 -8.10 -3.86 18.83
C ALA A 146 -8.27 -5.25 18.22
N ASP A 147 -9.36 -5.92 18.56
CA ASP A 147 -9.76 -7.20 18.00
C ASP A 147 -11.02 -7.04 17.12
N GLU A 148 -11.55 -8.17 16.62
CA GLU A 148 -12.71 -8.16 15.72
C GLU A 148 -14.05 -7.83 16.41
N SER A 149 -14.05 -7.54 17.72
CA SER A 149 -15.22 -6.97 18.40
C SER A 149 -15.38 -5.47 18.12
N MET A 150 -14.33 -4.80 17.65
CA MET A 150 -14.38 -3.38 17.31
C MET A 150 -15.39 -3.13 16.16
N PRO A 151 -16.38 -2.23 16.34
CA PRO A 151 -17.41 -2.02 15.35
C PRO A 151 -16.88 -1.27 14.13
N TYR A 152 -17.60 -1.40 13.01
CA TYR A 152 -17.43 -0.48 11.89
C TYR A 152 -17.81 0.95 12.35
N PRO A 153 -17.03 1.98 12.00
CA PRO A 153 -17.35 3.35 12.38
C PRO A 153 -18.52 3.89 11.56
N ASP A 154 -19.23 4.88 12.11
CA ASP A 154 -20.28 5.61 11.38
C ASP A 154 -19.72 6.47 10.24
N LYS A 155 -18.46 6.90 10.39
CA LYS A 155 -17.73 7.71 9.41
C LYS A 155 -16.33 7.17 9.22
N PHE A 156 -15.97 6.92 7.97
CA PHE A 156 -14.66 6.40 7.59
C PHE A 156 -13.66 7.50 7.29
N ASN A 157 -12.38 7.16 7.40
CA ASN A 157 -11.25 8.03 7.06
C ASN A 157 -11.22 8.41 5.57
N ASP A 158 -11.56 7.46 4.70
CA ASP A 158 -11.47 7.56 3.25
C ASP A 158 -12.44 6.59 2.55
N SER A 159 -12.69 6.85 1.26
CA SER A 159 -13.58 6.05 0.42
C SER A 159 -13.14 4.59 0.25
N TYR A 160 -11.83 4.34 0.30
CA TYR A 160 -11.31 2.97 0.24
C TYR A 160 -11.77 2.19 1.48
N SER A 161 -11.58 2.73 2.67
CA SER A 161 -11.94 2.09 3.94
C SER A 161 -13.44 1.84 4.04
N GLU A 162 -14.26 2.81 3.63
CA GLU A 162 -15.73 2.68 3.56
C GLU A 162 -16.16 1.55 2.62
N THR A 163 -15.69 1.57 1.38
CA THR A 163 -16.09 0.57 0.38
C THR A 163 -15.55 -0.83 0.69
N LYS A 164 -14.37 -0.96 1.33
CA LYS A 164 -13.86 -2.24 1.84
C LYS A 164 -14.70 -2.76 3.00
N ALA A 165 -15.21 -1.90 3.87
CA ALA A 165 -16.10 -2.29 4.96
C ALA A 165 -17.44 -2.79 4.43
N ASP A 166 -18.01 -2.13 3.42
CA ASP A 166 -19.26 -2.58 2.80
C ASP A 166 -19.10 -3.91 2.08
N ALA A 167 -18.00 -4.09 1.34
CA ALA A 167 -17.63 -5.36 0.74
C ALA A 167 -17.45 -6.48 1.77
N GLU A 168 -16.79 -6.21 2.90
CA GLU A 168 -16.61 -7.17 4.00
C GLU A 168 -17.97 -7.61 4.57
N LYS A 169 -18.89 -6.66 4.82
CA LYS A 169 -20.26 -6.96 5.27
C LYS A 169 -21.00 -7.83 4.25
N LEU A 170 -20.85 -7.58 2.94
CA LEU A 170 -21.46 -8.39 1.89
C LEU A 170 -20.93 -9.83 1.91
N VAL A 171 -19.60 -10.01 2.02
CA VAL A 171 -18.97 -11.33 2.09
C VAL A 171 -19.43 -12.08 3.34
N MET A 172 -19.39 -11.45 4.51
CA MET A 172 -19.83 -12.08 5.76
C MET A 172 -21.31 -12.51 5.70
N ARG A 173 -22.18 -11.71 5.08
CA ARG A 173 -23.60 -12.04 4.89
C ARG A 173 -23.82 -13.16 3.85
N ALA A 174 -22.86 -13.40 2.98
CA ALA A 174 -22.95 -14.47 1.98
C ALA A 174 -22.66 -15.86 2.57
N ASN A 175 -22.08 -15.93 3.77
CA ASN A 175 -21.78 -17.19 4.43
C ASN A 175 -23.00 -18.10 4.59
N GLY A 176 -22.84 -19.37 4.25
CA GLY A 176 -23.88 -20.40 4.30
C GLY A 176 -24.89 -20.35 3.16
N ARG A 177 -24.93 -19.29 2.34
CA ARG A 177 -25.84 -19.20 1.20
C ARG A 177 -25.42 -20.21 0.15
N TYR A 178 -26.32 -21.16 -0.17
CA TYR A 178 -26.06 -22.23 -1.14
C TYR A 178 -24.79 -23.05 -0.83
N GLY A 179 -24.41 -23.16 0.45
CA GLY A 179 -23.23 -23.90 0.88
C GLY A 179 -21.90 -23.14 0.73
N LEU A 180 -21.91 -21.86 0.33
CA LEU A 180 -20.72 -21.03 0.26
C LEU A 180 -20.21 -20.66 1.66
N LEU A 181 -19.00 -21.09 2.01
CA LEU A 181 -18.33 -20.65 3.23
C LEU A 181 -17.47 -19.41 2.93
N THR A 182 -17.46 -18.44 3.85
CA THR A 182 -16.70 -17.20 3.64
C THR A 182 -15.76 -16.89 4.79
N CYS A 183 -14.65 -16.22 4.51
CA CYS A 183 -13.74 -15.69 5.53
C CYS A 183 -13.13 -14.35 5.07
N CYS A 184 -12.99 -13.39 5.97
CA CYS A 184 -12.39 -12.08 5.67
C CYS A 184 -11.06 -11.91 6.42
N ILE A 185 -10.00 -11.57 5.69
CA ILE A 185 -8.66 -11.33 6.25
C ILE A 185 -8.39 -9.83 6.26
N ARG A 186 -8.04 -9.25 7.42
CA ARG A 186 -7.70 -7.84 7.60
C ARG A 186 -6.18 -7.70 7.83
N PRO A 187 -5.36 -7.71 6.76
CA PRO A 187 -3.91 -7.62 6.91
C PRO A 187 -3.46 -6.20 7.21
N SER A 188 -2.55 -6.01 8.17
CA SER A 188 -2.06 -4.68 8.53
C SER A 188 -0.83 -4.25 7.72
N SER A 189 -0.87 -3.03 7.16
CA SER A 189 0.23 -2.34 6.47
C SER A 189 1.23 -3.29 5.79
N ILE A 190 0.78 -3.93 4.71
CA ILE A 190 1.54 -5.00 4.03
C ILE A 190 2.85 -4.42 3.48
N PHE A 191 3.96 -5.12 3.71
CA PHE A 191 5.27 -4.75 3.16
C PHE A 191 6.05 -5.98 2.68
N GLY A 192 7.02 -5.78 1.79
CA GLY A 192 7.92 -6.84 1.30
C GLY A 192 8.28 -6.69 -0.18
N PRO A 193 8.95 -7.68 -0.78
CA PRO A 193 9.37 -7.65 -2.17
C PRO A 193 8.22 -7.41 -3.15
N GLY A 194 8.38 -6.40 -4.01
CA GLY A 194 7.38 -6.00 -5.00
C GLY A 194 6.31 -5.03 -4.48
N ASP A 195 6.51 -4.44 -3.30
CA ASP A 195 5.71 -3.34 -2.77
C ASP A 195 5.66 -2.19 -3.78
N LYS A 196 4.44 -1.71 -4.08
CA LYS A 196 4.19 -0.62 -5.04
C LYS A 196 3.75 0.69 -4.38
N LEU A 197 3.54 0.70 -3.07
CA LEU A 197 2.89 1.80 -2.36
C LEU A 197 3.79 2.39 -1.28
N LEU A 198 4.18 1.61 -0.28
CA LEU A 198 4.92 2.08 0.89
C LEU A 198 6.34 2.53 0.49
N VAL A 199 7.13 1.63 -0.09
CA VAL A 199 8.54 1.91 -0.40
C VAL A 199 8.67 3.00 -1.46
N PRO A 200 7.92 2.96 -2.58
CA PRO A 200 7.97 4.04 -3.57
C PRO A 200 7.54 5.41 -3.01
N SER A 201 6.50 5.45 -2.17
CA SER A 201 6.05 6.70 -1.54
C SER A 201 7.11 7.28 -0.60
N LEU A 202 7.81 6.42 0.14
CA LEU A 202 8.88 6.83 1.05
C LEU A 202 10.10 7.35 0.27
N VAL A 203 10.48 6.68 -0.82
CA VAL A 203 11.54 7.15 -1.75
C VAL A 203 11.17 8.50 -2.36
N ALA A 204 9.92 8.67 -2.82
CA ALA A 204 9.45 9.93 -3.37
C ALA A 204 9.48 11.06 -2.32
N ALA A 205 9.09 10.76 -1.07
CA ALA A 205 9.18 11.71 0.04
C ALA A 205 10.64 12.07 0.37
N ALA A 206 11.55 11.09 0.35
CA ALA A 206 12.97 11.31 0.60
C ALA A 206 13.64 12.18 -0.47
N ARG A 207 13.39 11.88 -1.75
CA ARG A 207 13.85 12.70 -2.89
C ARG A 207 13.31 14.12 -2.83
N ALA A 208 12.09 14.31 -2.32
CA ALA A 208 11.50 15.62 -2.11
C ALA A 208 11.98 16.33 -0.83
N GLY A 209 12.91 15.75 -0.06
CA GLY A 209 13.42 16.30 1.19
C GLY A 209 12.38 16.32 2.32
N LYS A 210 11.32 15.51 2.23
CA LYS A 210 10.22 15.44 3.20
C LYS A 210 10.38 14.31 4.23
N SER A 211 11.26 13.34 3.98
CA SER A 211 11.50 12.19 4.88
C SER A 211 12.21 12.55 6.19
N LYS A 212 12.65 13.80 6.37
CA LYS A 212 13.36 14.27 7.57
C LYS A 212 12.42 14.51 8.77
N TYR A 213 11.13 14.62 8.50
CA TYR A 213 10.14 15.08 9.47
C TYR A 213 9.35 13.93 10.09
N ILE A 214 9.19 13.99 11.41
CA ILE A 214 8.31 13.15 12.21
C ILE A 214 7.07 13.98 12.55
N ILE A 215 5.89 13.51 12.19
CA ILE A 215 4.63 14.16 12.57
C ILE A 215 4.19 13.63 13.94
N GLY A 216 4.09 14.53 14.91
CA GLY A 216 3.85 14.20 16.31
C GLY A 216 5.13 13.92 17.11
N ASP A 217 4.98 13.15 18.18
CA ASP A 217 6.07 12.86 19.12
C ASP A 217 6.95 11.67 18.70
N GLY A 218 6.48 10.89 17.71
CA GLY A 218 7.14 9.72 17.16
C GLY A 218 6.90 8.41 17.91
N ASN A 219 6.00 8.41 18.91
CA ASN A 219 5.75 7.24 19.75
C ASN A 219 4.52 6.41 19.32
N ASN A 220 3.99 6.64 18.12
CA ASN A 220 2.88 5.88 17.58
C ASN A 220 3.32 4.51 17.06
N TYR A 221 2.67 3.45 17.56
CA TYR A 221 2.89 2.06 17.19
C TYR A 221 1.97 1.62 16.05
N TYR A 222 2.52 0.84 15.13
CA TYR A 222 1.85 0.27 13.97
C TYR A 222 2.15 -1.22 13.87
N ASP A 223 1.16 -1.99 13.41
CA ASP A 223 1.41 -3.32 12.88
C ASP A 223 1.77 -3.25 11.39
N PHE A 224 2.92 -3.81 11.05
CA PHE A 224 3.33 -4.08 9.68
C PHE A 224 3.32 -5.59 9.46
N THR A 225 2.76 -6.04 8.34
CA THR A 225 2.65 -7.47 8.05
C THR A 225 3.47 -7.81 6.83
N TYR A 226 4.39 -8.76 6.97
CA TYR A 226 5.19 -9.22 5.85
C TYR A 226 4.28 -9.90 4.82
N VAL A 227 4.52 -9.65 3.53
CA VAL A 227 3.61 -10.08 2.46
C VAL A 227 3.39 -11.59 2.40
N GLU A 228 4.40 -12.40 2.71
CA GLU A 228 4.25 -13.86 2.76
C GLU A 228 3.42 -14.32 3.97
N ASN A 229 3.46 -13.59 5.09
CA ASN A 229 2.58 -13.83 6.23
C ASN A 229 1.12 -13.53 5.88
N VAL A 230 0.87 -12.52 5.05
CA VAL A 230 -0.49 -12.24 4.54
C VAL A 230 -0.97 -13.38 3.66
N ALA A 231 -0.13 -13.85 2.71
CA ALA A 231 -0.45 -15.01 1.89
C ALA A 231 -0.73 -16.26 2.74
N TYR A 232 0.11 -16.51 3.74
CA TYR A 232 -0.07 -17.61 4.68
C TYR A 232 -1.39 -17.54 5.44
N GLY A 233 -1.80 -16.34 5.89
CA GLY A 233 -3.11 -16.13 6.52
C GLY A 233 -4.30 -16.54 5.63
N HIS A 234 -4.20 -16.34 4.31
CA HIS A 234 -5.22 -16.80 3.37
C HIS A 234 -5.22 -18.32 3.24
N VAL A 235 -4.04 -18.95 3.21
CA VAL A 235 -3.91 -20.42 3.18
C VAL A 235 -4.45 -21.05 4.47
N CYS A 236 -4.16 -20.48 5.64
CA CYS A 236 -4.73 -20.93 6.92
C CYS A 236 -6.26 -20.85 6.93
N ALA A 237 -6.83 -19.78 6.37
CA ALA A 237 -8.28 -19.65 6.22
C ALA A 237 -8.87 -20.75 5.33
N ASP A 238 -8.28 -21.01 4.15
CA ASP A 238 -8.77 -22.08 3.25
C ASP A 238 -8.68 -23.45 3.92
N LYS A 239 -7.52 -23.78 4.50
CA LYS A 239 -7.30 -25.05 5.18
C LYS A 239 -8.30 -25.25 6.31
N THR A 240 -8.53 -24.23 7.13
CA THR A 240 -9.51 -24.29 8.22
C THR A 240 -10.92 -24.53 7.71
N LEU A 241 -11.37 -23.73 6.73
CA LEU A 241 -12.72 -23.82 6.17
C LEU A 241 -12.94 -25.10 5.34
N SER A 242 -11.88 -25.82 4.97
CA SER A 242 -12.00 -27.09 4.24
C SER A 242 -12.47 -28.26 5.12
N SER A 243 -12.34 -28.13 6.45
CA SER A 243 -12.84 -29.10 7.44
C SER A 243 -14.19 -28.65 8.02
N GLU A 244 -15.05 -29.60 8.38
CA GLU A 244 -16.37 -29.29 8.97
C GLU A 244 -16.25 -28.56 10.32
N ASP A 245 -15.41 -29.08 11.23
CA ASP A 245 -15.15 -28.44 12.52
C ASP A 245 -14.52 -27.05 12.38
N GLY A 246 -13.58 -26.91 11.45
CA GLY A 246 -12.95 -25.62 11.16
C GLY A 246 -13.92 -24.63 10.54
N ALA A 247 -14.80 -25.06 9.63
CA ALA A 247 -15.85 -24.23 9.05
C ALA A 247 -16.86 -23.77 10.12
N ASN A 248 -17.33 -24.67 10.98
CA ASN A 248 -18.24 -24.33 12.08
C ASN A 248 -17.61 -23.29 13.03
N ARG A 249 -16.31 -23.39 13.27
CA ARG A 249 -15.56 -22.46 14.11
C ARG A 249 -15.26 -21.13 13.43
N ALA A 250 -14.92 -21.10 12.14
CA ALA A 250 -14.28 -19.95 11.50
C ALA A 250 -15.02 -19.30 10.33
N ALA A 251 -16.01 -19.96 9.74
CA ALA A 251 -16.75 -19.41 8.60
C ALA A 251 -17.63 -18.21 8.99
N GLY A 252 -17.83 -17.29 8.04
CA GLY A 252 -18.65 -16.07 8.20
C GLY A 252 -18.01 -14.98 9.06
N LYS A 253 -16.70 -15.08 9.32
CA LYS A 253 -15.98 -14.22 10.27
C LYS A 253 -14.84 -13.45 9.60
N ALA A 254 -14.45 -12.36 10.25
CA ALA A 254 -13.27 -11.58 9.91
C ALA A 254 -12.13 -11.87 10.91
N TYR A 255 -10.88 -11.66 10.46
CA TYR A 255 -9.67 -11.93 11.23
C TYR A 255 -8.58 -10.89 10.95
N PHE A 256 -8.03 -10.27 11.99
CA PHE A 256 -6.81 -9.48 11.87
C PHE A 256 -5.60 -10.41 11.67
N VAL A 257 -4.78 -10.08 10.68
CA VAL A 257 -3.55 -10.81 10.38
C VAL A 257 -2.40 -9.81 10.47
N THR A 258 -1.52 -10.01 11.45
CA THR A 258 -0.37 -9.13 11.76
C THR A 258 0.89 -9.97 11.97
N ASN A 259 2.06 -9.33 11.99
CA ASN A 259 3.30 -10.01 12.38
C ASN A 259 3.45 -10.25 13.89
N VAL A 260 2.50 -9.83 14.72
CA VAL A 260 2.54 -9.96 16.21
C VAL A 260 3.74 -9.23 16.85
N GLU A 261 4.39 -8.34 16.10
CA GLU A 261 5.56 -7.56 16.52
C GLU A 261 5.31 -6.07 16.27
N PRO A 262 4.49 -5.39 17.08
CA PRO A 262 4.21 -3.97 16.88
C PRO A 262 5.48 -3.13 17.05
N ILE A 263 5.75 -2.24 16.10
CA ILE A 263 6.92 -1.36 16.07
C ILE A 263 6.48 0.10 15.96
N LYS A 264 7.30 1.04 16.45
CA LYS A 264 7.03 2.46 16.23
C LYS A 264 7.05 2.76 14.73
N PHE A 265 6.02 3.44 14.25
CA PHE A 265 5.87 3.77 12.83
C PHE A 265 7.12 4.45 12.27
N TRP A 266 7.64 5.45 12.98
CA TRP A 266 8.81 6.22 12.56
C TRP A 266 10.11 5.45 12.67
N GLU A 267 10.19 4.45 13.55
CA GLU A 267 11.33 3.53 13.64
C GLU A 267 11.35 2.61 12.41
N PHE A 268 10.21 2.02 12.06
CA PHE A 268 10.08 1.21 10.85
C PHE A 268 10.38 2.01 9.57
N MET A 269 9.85 3.23 9.44
CA MET A 269 10.21 4.14 8.34
C MET A 269 11.71 4.45 8.31
N SER A 270 12.34 4.61 9.48
CA SER A 270 13.78 4.86 9.57
C SER A 270 14.61 3.68 9.08
N LEU A 271 14.24 2.45 9.44
CA LEU A 271 14.91 1.23 8.97
C LEU A 271 14.87 1.13 7.44
N ILE A 272 13.72 1.45 6.83
CA ILE A 272 13.58 1.43 5.37
C ILE A 272 14.44 2.51 4.71
N LEU A 273 14.39 3.74 5.21
CA LEU A 273 15.18 4.87 4.67
C LEU A 273 16.69 4.62 4.80
N ASP A 274 17.12 4.05 5.92
CA ASP A 274 18.52 3.73 6.18
C ASP A 274 19.04 2.65 5.23
N GLY A 275 18.28 1.57 5.05
CA GLY A 275 18.60 0.52 4.07
C GLY A 275 18.63 1.02 2.62
N LEU A 276 17.93 2.12 2.33
CA LEU A 276 17.94 2.84 1.06
C LEU A 276 19.11 3.84 0.90
N GLY A 277 19.86 4.12 1.97
CA GLY A 277 20.88 5.17 1.99
C GLY A 277 20.34 6.61 2.12
N TYR A 278 19.08 6.79 2.53
CA TYR A 278 18.52 8.12 2.83
C TYR A 278 18.68 8.49 4.31
N GLN A 279 18.59 9.79 4.61
CA GLN A 279 18.62 10.29 5.98
C GLN A 279 17.38 9.85 6.77
N ARG A 280 17.62 9.37 7.99
CA ARG A 280 16.56 9.01 8.95
C ARG A 280 15.75 10.26 9.40
N PRO A 281 14.44 10.13 9.60
CA PRO A 281 13.61 11.20 10.15
C PRO A 281 14.05 11.55 11.57
N SER A 282 14.26 12.83 11.85
CA SER A 282 14.73 13.32 13.17
C SER A 282 14.04 14.60 13.64
N ILE A 283 13.45 15.36 12.73
CA ILE A 283 12.82 16.66 13.03
C ILE A 283 11.35 16.44 13.39
N LYS A 284 11.01 16.61 14.67
CA LYS A 284 9.63 16.46 15.14
C LYS A 284 8.80 17.73 14.89
N ILE A 285 7.62 17.57 14.29
CA ILE A 285 6.63 18.63 14.12
C ILE A 285 5.38 18.25 14.92
N PRO A 286 5.00 19.04 15.95
CA PRO A 286 3.82 18.75 16.76
C PRO A 286 2.53 18.68 15.93
N VAL A 287 1.66 17.72 16.26
CA VAL A 287 0.33 17.57 15.62
C VAL A 287 -0.51 18.84 15.79
N SER A 288 -0.39 19.53 16.92
CA SER A 288 -1.09 20.79 17.20
C SER A 288 -0.76 21.92 16.21
N VAL A 289 0.41 21.89 15.58
CA VAL A 289 0.81 22.85 14.54
C VAL A 289 0.30 22.39 13.17
N MET A 290 0.43 21.10 12.88
CA MET A 290 0.10 20.55 11.56
C MET A 290 -1.41 20.45 11.31
N MET A 291 -2.20 20.15 12.34
CA MET A 291 -3.65 19.93 12.20
C MET A 291 -4.41 21.18 11.75
N PRO A 292 -4.25 22.37 12.37
CA PRO A 292 -4.88 23.59 11.88
C PRO A 292 -4.49 23.91 10.43
N LEU A 293 -3.20 23.76 10.09
CA LEU A 293 -2.71 23.97 8.73
C LEU A 293 -3.39 23.02 7.74
N ALA A 294 -3.54 21.75 8.09
CA ALA A 294 -4.22 20.78 7.23
C ALA A 294 -5.72 21.10 7.05
N HIS A 295 -6.40 21.58 8.09
CA HIS A 295 -7.80 22.03 7.95
C HIS A 295 -7.91 23.25 7.02
N VAL A 296 -6.98 24.20 7.10
CA VAL A 296 -6.94 25.35 6.19
C VAL A 296 -6.70 24.90 4.74
N VAL A 297 -5.74 23.98 4.53
CA VAL A 297 -5.45 23.41 3.20
C VAL A 297 -6.66 22.66 2.64
N GLU A 298 -7.33 21.85 3.47
CA GLU A 298 -8.52 21.10 3.07
C GLU A 298 -9.69 22.03 2.75
N TRP A 299 -9.93 23.06 3.57
CA TRP A 299 -10.97 24.07 3.33
C TRP A 299 -10.71 24.84 2.03
N THR A 300 -9.45 25.23 1.79
CA THR A 300 -9.03 25.89 0.55
C THR A 300 -9.28 24.96 -0.64
N TYR A 301 -8.86 23.70 -0.56
CA TYR A 301 -9.12 22.72 -1.61
C TYR A 301 -10.62 22.55 -1.87
N LYS A 302 -11.45 22.39 -0.84
CA LYS A 302 -12.91 22.25 -1.01
C LYS A 302 -13.54 23.48 -1.67
N SER A 303 -13.02 24.67 -1.39
CA SER A 303 -13.51 25.93 -1.95
C SER A 303 -13.10 26.10 -3.42
N PHE A 304 -11.93 25.60 -3.80
CA PHE A 304 -11.33 25.89 -5.11
C PHE A 304 -11.10 24.67 -6.00
N CYS A 305 -11.51 23.46 -5.60
CA CYS A 305 -11.29 22.22 -6.37
C CYS A 305 -11.95 22.27 -7.75
N LYS A 306 -13.10 22.94 -7.89
CA LYS A 306 -13.80 23.15 -9.16
C LYS A 306 -12.99 23.96 -10.17
N TYR A 307 -11.97 24.69 -9.72
CA TYR A 307 -11.05 25.46 -10.57
C TYR A 307 -9.75 24.71 -10.90
N GLY A 308 -9.74 23.38 -10.76
CA GLY A 308 -8.63 22.54 -11.20
C GLY A 308 -7.48 22.41 -10.19
N MET A 309 -7.70 22.74 -8.91
CA MET A 309 -6.70 22.48 -7.88
C MET A 309 -6.43 20.98 -7.72
N LYS A 310 -5.15 20.62 -7.59
CA LYS A 310 -4.73 19.24 -7.30
C LYS A 310 -5.07 18.86 -5.86
N VAL A 311 -5.36 17.58 -5.63
CA VAL A 311 -5.64 17.03 -4.30
C VAL A 311 -4.46 17.30 -3.36
N PRO A 312 -4.67 17.93 -2.20
CA PRO A 312 -3.61 18.25 -1.27
C PRO A 312 -3.04 16.97 -0.64
N GLN A 313 -1.71 16.92 -0.49
CA GLN A 313 -1.04 15.83 0.21
C GLN A 313 -1.11 15.98 1.74
N LEU A 314 -1.37 17.20 2.22
CA LEU A 314 -1.53 17.53 3.62
C LEU A 314 -3.03 17.61 3.95
N THR A 315 -3.56 16.55 4.55
CA THR A 315 -4.96 16.48 5.00
C THR A 315 -5.01 16.07 6.48
N PRO A 316 -6.06 16.45 7.22
CA PRO A 316 -6.24 16.03 8.61
C PRO A 316 -6.20 14.50 8.76
N SER A 317 -6.85 13.77 7.85
CA SER A 317 -6.83 12.31 7.76
C SER A 317 -5.41 11.74 7.67
N ARG A 318 -4.56 12.32 6.82
CA ARG A 318 -3.17 11.86 6.66
C ARG A 318 -2.29 12.18 7.86
N ILE A 319 -2.50 13.33 8.52
CA ILE A 319 -1.78 13.64 9.76
C ILE A 319 -2.12 12.60 10.83
N ARG A 320 -3.40 12.26 10.98
CA ARG A 320 -3.84 11.25 11.95
C ARG A 320 -3.29 9.87 11.59
N LEU A 321 -3.25 9.49 10.32
CA LEU A 321 -2.59 8.26 9.86
C LEU A 321 -1.07 8.25 10.14
N LEU A 322 -0.41 9.39 10.30
CA LEU A 322 1.03 9.45 10.60
C LEU A 322 1.32 9.58 12.10
N SER A 323 0.32 9.88 12.93
CA SER A 323 0.49 10.23 14.35
C SER A 323 -0.33 9.40 15.33
N CYS A 324 -1.41 8.75 14.90
CA CYS A 324 -2.24 7.90 15.76
C CYS A 324 -1.74 6.45 15.78
N ASN A 325 -1.78 5.79 16.94
CA ASN A 325 -1.49 4.36 17.07
C ASN A 325 -2.48 3.52 16.24
N ARG A 326 -2.01 2.40 15.68
CA ARG A 326 -2.81 1.41 14.94
C ARG A 326 -2.26 0.01 15.18
N THR A 327 -2.62 -0.58 16.31
CA THR A 327 -2.27 -1.95 16.65
C THR A 327 -3.52 -2.83 16.81
N PHE A 328 -3.40 -4.10 16.43
CA PHE A 328 -4.49 -5.07 16.33
C PHE A 328 -4.07 -6.42 16.92
N SER A 329 -4.99 -7.05 17.64
CA SER A 329 -4.80 -8.38 18.19
C SER A 329 -4.99 -9.43 17.09
N CYS A 330 -4.04 -10.36 16.99
CA CYS A 330 -4.10 -11.52 16.09
C CYS A 330 -4.56 -12.80 16.82
N SER A 331 -5.00 -12.69 18.09
CA SER A 331 -5.36 -13.86 18.93
C SER A 331 -6.43 -14.73 18.28
N ARG A 332 -7.48 -14.12 17.74
CA ARG A 332 -8.57 -14.86 17.11
C ARG A 332 -8.12 -15.62 15.86
N ALA A 333 -7.23 -15.05 15.05
CA ALA A 333 -6.67 -15.72 13.88
C ALA A 333 -5.80 -16.91 14.29
N LYS A 334 -5.00 -16.76 15.35
CA LYS A 334 -4.24 -17.86 15.94
C LYS A 334 -5.16 -18.98 16.42
N ASP A 335 -6.15 -18.66 17.26
CA ASP A 335 -7.01 -19.65 17.90
C ASP A 335 -7.98 -20.32 16.93
N GLN A 336 -8.48 -19.58 15.92
CA GLN A 336 -9.53 -20.06 15.02
C GLN A 336 -9.02 -20.48 13.63
N LEU A 337 -7.88 -19.98 13.16
CA LEU A 337 -7.32 -20.34 11.85
C LEU A 337 -6.00 -21.12 11.97
N GLY A 338 -5.42 -21.24 13.18
CA GLY A 338 -4.07 -21.78 13.36
C GLY A 338 -3.00 -20.89 12.73
N TYR A 339 -3.27 -19.58 12.62
CA TYR A 339 -2.33 -18.64 12.03
C TYR A 339 -1.24 -18.24 13.03
N GLU A 340 0.01 -18.41 12.64
CA GLU A 340 1.17 -17.79 13.26
C GLU A 340 2.09 -17.24 12.15
N PRO A 341 2.72 -16.07 12.34
CA PRO A 341 3.59 -15.50 11.33
C PRO A 341 4.79 -16.43 11.05
N ILE A 342 4.97 -16.81 9.78
CA ILE A 342 6.05 -17.69 9.33
C ILE A 342 7.36 -16.92 9.09
N VAL A 343 7.29 -15.60 8.99
CA VAL A 343 8.44 -14.70 8.88
C VAL A 343 8.32 -13.63 9.98
N SER A 344 9.26 -13.60 10.92
CA SER A 344 9.32 -12.50 11.91
C SER A 344 9.81 -11.20 11.26
N LEU A 345 9.57 -10.05 11.89
CA LEU A 345 10.10 -8.76 11.47
C LEU A 345 11.63 -8.75 11.52
N LYS A 346 12.24 -9.34 12.55
CA LYS A 346 13.72 -9.46 12.64
C LYS A 346 14.30 -10.31 11.51
N VAL A 347 13.65 -11.42 11.16
CA VAL A 347 14.07 -12.24 10.01
C VAL A 347 13.74 -11.51 8.70
N ALA A 348 12.67 -10.73 8.64
CA ALA A 348 12.40 -9.79 7.56
C ALA A 348 13.28 -8.52 7.60
N GLU A 349 14.24 -8.42 8.54
CA GLU A 349 15.37 -7.48 8.53
C GLU A 349 16.67 -8.23 8.18
N GLU A 350 16.86 -9.47 8.63
CA GLU A 350 18.09 -10.27 8.43
C GLU A 350 18.14 -11.05 7.11
N ASN A 351 17.05 -11.74 6.72
CA ASN A 351 16.85 -12.17 5.33
C ASN A 351 16.74 -10.97 4.39
N ASN A 352 16.78 -9.75 4.96
CA ASN A 352 16.54 -8.48 4.33
C ASN A 352 17.56 -7.33 4.58
N ARG A 353 18.66 -7.42 3.84
CA ARG A 353 19.04 -6.34 2.88
C ARG A 353 17.84 -5.88 1.99
N VAL A 354 16.71 -6.60 2.09
CA VAL A 354 15.35 -6.34 1.64
C VAL A 354 14.61 -5.26 2.45
N VAL A 355 15.00 -4.00 2.27
CA VAL A 355 14.19 -3.18 1.36
C VAL A 355 14.42 -3.50 -0.13
N PHE A 356 15.58 -4.04 -0.53
CA PHE A 356 15.84 -4.50 -1.90
C PHE A 356 16.43 -5.91 -2.01
N PRO A 357 15.73 -6.82 -2.71
CA PRO A 357 16.37 -7.74 -3.66
C PRO A 357 15.77 -7.53 -5.07
N TYR A 358 14.74 -6.67 -5.18
CA TYR A 358 13.90 -6.38 -6.34
C TYR A 358 13.99 -4.89 -6.70
N ALA A 359 15.14 -4.28 -6.45
CA ALA A 359 15.65 -3.36 -7.46
C ALA A 359 15.97 -4.26 -8.67
N SER A 360 14.96 -4.56 -9.49
CA SER A 360 15.16 -5.21 -10.77
C SER A 360 16.23 -4.41 -11.52
N SER A 361 17.00 -5.09 -12.34
CA SER A 361 18.00 -4.50 -13.23
C SER A 361 17.50 -3.29 -14.04
N GLU A 362 16.19 -3.10 -14.18
CA GLU A 362 15.56 -1.91 -14.78
C GLU A 362 15.71 -0.62 -13.96
N SER A 363 15.89 -0.72 -12.63
CA SER A 363 16.19 0.45 -11.78
C SER A 363 17.66 0.87 -11.82
N LYS A 364 18.52 0.14 -12.54
CA LYS A 364 19.91 0.52 -12.82
C LYS A 364 20.08 1.32 -14.12
N GLU A 365 19.03 1.49 -14.93
CA GLU A 365 19.13 2.18 -16.22
C GLU A 365 18.99 3.71 -16.17
N TYR A 366 18.89 4.29 -14.96
CA TYR A 366 18.95 5.74 -14.74
C TYR A 366 20.28 6.23 -14.13
N ILE A 367 21.30 5.38 -14.10
CA ILE A 367 22.69 5.77 -13.89
C ILE A 367 23.42 5.62 -15.22
N LYS A 368 23.12 6.52 -16.17
CA LYS A 368 24.03 6.87 -17.25
C LYS A 368 24.47 8.30 -17.00
N ASP A 369 25.58 8.41 -16.29
CA ASP A 369 26.69 9.29 -16.62
C ASP A 369 27.81 8.99 -15.62
N PHE A 370 29.04 8.90 -16.13
CA PHE A 370 30.28 8.37 -15.52
C PHE A 370 30.54 6.88 -15.76
N ASP A 371 30.78 6.55 -17.02
CA ASP A 371 31.86 5.63 -17.37
C ASP A 371 33.19 6.34 -17.09
N PHE A 372 33.96 5.83 -16.12
CA PHE A 372 35.41 5.73 -16.26
C PHE A 372 35.90 4.59 -15.36
N ALA A 373 36.44 3.56 -16.01
CA ALA A 373 37.15 2.46 -15.39
C ALA A 373 38.27 2.96 -14.47
N TRP A 374 38.45 2.32 -13.29
CA TRP A 374 39.70 1.62 -12.94
C TRP A 374 39.61 0.94 -11.57
N GLU A 375 40.48 -0.05 -11.43
CA GLU A 375 40.61 -1.09 -10.42
C GLU A 375 40.61 -0.65 -8.95
N TRP A 376 40.11 -1.57 -8.12
CA TRP A 376 40.25 -1.57 -6.68
C TRP A 376 41.71 -1.81 -6.28
N LYS A 377 42.39 -0.78 -5.78
CA LYS A 377 43.63 -0.95 -5.00
C LYS A 377 43.63 -0.04 -3.77
N CYS A 378 43.86 -0.69 -2.63
CA CYS A 378 44.08 -0.10 -1.32
C CYS A 378 45.04 1.09 -1.35
N CYS A 379 44.68 2.18 -0.69
CA CYS A 379 45.64 2.99 0.05
C CYS A 379 44.97 3.79 1.17
N LYS A 380 45.49 3.61 2.38
CA LYS A 380 45.26 4.45 3.56
C LYS A 380 45.75 5.88 3.30
N ASN A 381 45.13 6.83 4.02
CA ASN A 381 45.48 8.24 4.22
C ASN A 381 45.09 9.23 3.12
N ALA A 382 44.02 10.00 3.36
CA ALA A 382 44.02 11.45 3.21
C ALA A 382 42.77 12.06 3.87
N SER A 383 43.01 12.79 4.96
CA SER A 383 42.31 14.01 5.43
C SER A 383 40.78 14.14 5.33
N LEU A 384 40.19 14.27 6.53
CA LEU A 384 38.96 15.00 6.85
C LEU A 384 38.67 16.19 5.91
N GLY A 385 37.51 16.15 5.25
CA GLY A 385 36.82 17.31 4.70
C GLY A 385 35.37 17.31 5.17
N ARG A 386 35.00 18.28 6.01
CA ARG A 386 33.62 18.50 6.48
C ARG A 386 32.75 18.93 5.29
N TYR A 387 31.64 18.24 5.07
CA TYR A 387 30.54 18.79 4.28
C TYR A 387 29.70 19.69 5.20
N GLU A 388 29.88 21.00 5.08
CA GLU A 388 28.90 21.98 5.57
C GLU A 388 27.71 21.97 4.61
N ALA A 389 26.63 21.32 5.03
CA ALA A 389 25.33 21.51 4.40
C ALA A 389 24.79 22.87 4.86
N ASN A 390 24.72 23.83 3.94
CA ASN A 390 24.06 25.12 4.16
C ASN A 390 22.63 24.89 4.67
N ASN A 391 22.42 25.28 5.92
CA ASN A 391 21.13 25.39 6.57
C ASN A 391 20.36 26.57 5.96
N ASP A 392 19.31 26.30 5.21
CA ASP A 392 18.26 27.30 4.96
C ASP A 392 16.89 26.66 5.20
N SER A 393 16.55 26.53 6.49
CA SER A 393 15.26 26.04 6.99
C SER A 393 14.12 27.07 6.85
N ALA A 394 14.39 28.26 6.30
CA ALA A 394 13.41 29.34 6.12
C ALA A 394 12.60 29.26 4.81
N THR A 395 13.04 28.51 3.80
CA THR A 395 12.44 28.57 2.45
C THR A 395 11.25 27.62 2.21
N THR A 396 11.04 26.59 3.03
CA THR A 396 9.94 25.63 2.81
C THR A 396 8.60 26.11 3.35
N ILE A 397 8.59 26.84 4.47
CA ILE A 397 7.38 27.49 5.02
C ILE A 397 7.00 28.70 4.15
N GLY A 398 7.99 29.43 3.64
CA GLY A 398 7.80 30.55 2.72
C GLY A 398 7.07 30.15 1.42
N ARG A 399 7.35 28.98 0.85
CA ARG A 399 6.71 28.53 -0.41
C ARG A 399 5.20 28.30 -0.33
N TYR A 400 4.63 28.09 0.86
CA TYR A 400 3.18 27.94 1.04
C TYR A 400 2.51 29.20 1.59
N LEU A 401 3.22 30.01 2.39
CA LEU A 401 2.66 31.24 2.97
C LEU A 401 2.77 32.45 2.03
N LEU A 402 3.84 32.57 1.23
CA LEU A 402 4.03 33.73 0.35
C LEU A 402 2.91 33.88 -0.70
N PRO A 403 2.42 32.82 -1.39
CA PRO A 403 1.32 32.97 -2.34
C PRO A 403 0.02 33.42 -1.65
N VAL A 404 -0.23 32.95 -0.43
CA VAL A 404 -1.41 33.30 0.37
C VAL A 404 -1.34 34.75 0.84
N ILE A 405 -0.17 35.20 1.31
CA ILE A 405 0.07 36.59 1.71
C ILE A 405 0.02 37.54 0.50
N HIS A 406 0.57 37.12 -0.64
CA HIS A 406 0.54 37.91 -1.87
C HIS A 406 -0.90 38.06 -2.41
N MET A 407 -1.71 37.00 -2.34
CA MET A 407 -3.12 37.04 -2.73
C MET A 407 -3.97 37.88 -1.75
N TRP A 408 -3.64 37.87 -0.45
CA TRP A 408 -4.27 38.72 0.56
C TRP A 408 -3.93 40.20 0.36
N LEU A 409 -2.67 40.53 0.08
CA LEU A 409 -2.22 41.91 -0.20
C LEU A 409 -2.81 42.45 -1.51
N HIS A 410 -2.95 41.61 -2.53
CA HIS A 410 -3.56 42.01 -3.81
C HIS A 410 -5.07 42.26 -3.70
N HIS A 411 -5.77 41.54 -2.79
CA HIS A 411 -7.18 41.77 -2.49
C HIS A 411 -7.40 42.98 -1.57
N TYR A 412 -6.49 43.24 -0.63
CA TYR A 412 -6.54 44.43 0.23
C TYR A 412 -6.28 45.72 -0.56
N HIS A 413 -5.43 45.67 -1.59
CA HIS A 413 -5.17 46.81 -2.48
C HIS A 413 -6.29 47.09 -3.49
N SER A 414 -7.18 46.14 -3.81
CA SER A 414 -8.26 46.35 -4.78
C SER A 414 -9.50 47.04 -4.19
N ASN A 415 -9.57 47.25 -2.88
CA ASN A 415 -10.75 47.81 -2.18
C ASN A 415 -10.49 49.15 -1.45
N GLY A 416 -9.62 50.00 -2.00
CA GLY A 416 -9.72 51.47 -1.88
C GLY A 416 -9.17 52.15 -0.63
N LYS A 417 -8.12 52.97 -0.81
CA LYS A 417 -8.08 54.45 -0.60
C LYS A 417 -6.61 54.92 -0.52
N ASN A 418 -6.36 56.04 -1.20
CA ASN A 418 -5.06 56.71 -1.36
C ASN A 418 -4.36 57.01 -0.03
N PHE A 419 -3.05 56.76 0.03
CA PHE A 419 -2.13 57.68 0.71
C PHE A 419 -0.76 57.70 0.01
N LEU A 420 -0.24 58.92 -0.12
CA LEU A 420 0.95 59.31 -0.87
C LEU A 420 2.24 59.11 -0.05
N THR A 421 3.33 59.02 -0.81
CA THR A 421 4.73 59.45 -0.56
C THR A 421 5.74 58.54 0.14
N ASN A 422 6.76 58.24 -0.68
CA ASN A 422 8.21 58.21 -0.41
C ASN A 422 8.79 57.09 0.45
N SER A 423 9.42 56.12 -0.23
CA SER A 423 10.84 55.78 -0.03
C SER A 423 11.34 54.91 -1.19
N THR A 424 12.05 55.55 -2.10
CA THR A 424 12.98 54.97 -3.07
C THR A 424 13.97 54.04 -2.35
N VAL A 425 14.32 52.88 -2.95
CA VAL A 425 15.70 52.34 -3.09
C VAL A 425 15.70 50.82 -3.44
N LEU A 426 16.36 50.52 -4.56
CA LEU A 426 16.95 49.25 -5.03
C LEU A 426 16.04 48.13 -5.59
N VAL A 427 15.68 48.29 -6.86
CA VAL A 427 15.52 47.17 -7.82
C VAL A 427 16.49 47.38 -8.98
N HIS A 428 17.67 46.77 -8.90
CA HIS A 428 18.63 46.44 -9.97
C HIS A 428 19.29 45.15 -9.45
N SER A 429 19.38 44.00 -10.11
CA SER A 429 19.57 43.70 -11.53
C SER A 429 19.18 42.24 -11.79
N TRP A 430 18.30 41.97 -12.75
CA TRP A 430 18.17 40.67 -13.41
C TRP A 430 18.14 40.93 -14.90
N HIS A 431 19.27 40.70 -15.59
CA HIS A 431 19.38 40.24 -16.97
C HIS A 431 20.83 40.38 -17.45
N ALA A 432 21.52 39.25 -17.60
CA ALA A 432 22.41 39.02 -18.73
C ALA A 432 22.66 37.51 -18.92
N PRO A 433 22.76 37.01 -20.16
CA PRO A 433 22.81 35.60 -20.51
C PRO A 433 24.25 35.08 -20.57
N CYS A 434 24.52 33.88 -20.06
CA CYS A 434 25.82 33.24 -20.25
C CYS A 434 25.77 32.23 -21.41
N LYS A 435 26.46 32.62 -22.48
CA LYS A 435 26.84 31.83 -23.65
C LYS A 435 27.76 30.67 -23.25
N CYS A 436 27.51 29.49 -23.80
CA CYS A 436 28.48 28.38 -23.80
C CYS A 436 29.59 28.68 -24.82
N VAL A 437 30.84 28.59 -24.40
CA VAL A 437 32.04 28.57 -25.27
C VAL A 437 32.71 27.22 -25.05
N TRP A 438 32.92 26.49 -26.14
CA TRP A 438 33.69 25.24 -26.17
C TRP A 438 35.19 25.56 -26.35
N PRO A 439 36.11 24.86 -25.67
CA PRO A 439 37.51 24.82 -26.11
C PRO A 439 37.70 23.74 -27.16
N GLN A 440 38.28 24.13 -28.29
CA GLN A 440 38.97 23.25 -29.22
C GLN A 440 40.34 22.89 -28.62
N ASP A 441 40.58 21.61 -28.41
CA ASP A 441 41.67 20.78 -28.97
C ASP A 441 41.86 19.49 -28.16
#